data_AF-A0A956MRY1-F1
#
_entry.id   AF-A0A956MRY1-F1
#
_cell.length_a   1.000
_cell.length_b   1.000
_cell.length_c   1.000
_cell.angle_alpha   90.00
_cell.angle_beta   90.00
_cell.angle_gamma   90.00
#
_symmetry.space_group_name_H-M   'P 1'
#
loop_
_entity.id
_entity.type
_entity.pdbx_description
1 polymer ?
#
loop_
_entity_poly.entity_id
_entity_poly.type
_entity_poly.pdbx_seq_one_letter_code
_entity_poly.pdbx_strand_id
1 'polypeptide(L)'
;TPVCLDESITGVDRANDMIALKSGRIINIKPGRVGGFAASKAIHEVCAANGIPVWCGGMLESGIGRAHNVALASLPNFKLPGDVSPSKRYWEQDIVTPEWEMNENGMVRVPLDKPGMGVAVNMDRVENLTVRRQELD
;
A
#
# COMPACT_ATOMS: atom_id res chain seq x y z
N THR A 1 -23.31 -9.55 -5.79
CA THR A 1 -22.12 -8.67 -5.77
C THR A 1 -21.17 -9.11 -4.68
N PRO A 2 -19.87 -9.23 -4.94
CA PRO A 2 -18.88 -9.57 -3.91
C PRO A 2 -18.80 -8.49 -2.82
N VAL A 3 -18.73 -8.88 -1.55
CA VAL A 3 -18.48 -7.96 -0.42
C VAL A 3 -16.97 -7.85 -0.20
N CYS A 4 -16.46 -6.62 -0.12
CA CYS A 4 -15.06 -6.32 0.20
C CYS A 4 -14.94 -5.86 1.66
N LEU A 5 -13.95 -6.36 2.41
CA LEU A 5 -13.67 -5.90 3.76
C LEU A 5 -12.38 -5.05 3.82
N ASP A 6 -12.45 -3.94 4.55
CA ASP A 6 -11.35 -2.99 4.79
C ASP A 6 -11.07 -2.91 6.30
N GLU A 7 -11.76 -2.04 7.04
CA GLU A 7 -11.51 -1.78 8.47
C GLU A 7 -11.63 -3.04 9.33
N SER A 8 -12.50 -3.97 8.94
CA SER A 8 -12.70 -5.25 9.62
C SER A 8 -11.48 -6.19 9.55
N ILE A 9 -10.52 -5.96 8.65
CA ILE A 9 -9.33 -6.79 8.49
C ILE A 9 -8.13 -6.11 9.15
N THR A 10 -8.00 -6.27 10.46
CA THR A 10 -6.88 -5.71 11.25
C THR A 10 -5.64 -6.61 11.27
N GLY A 11 -5.75 -7.85 10.79
CA GLY A 11 -4.66 -8.83 10.81
C GLY A 11 -5.02 -10.13 10.07
N VAL A 12 -4.11 -11.10 10.12
CA VAL A 12 -4.27 -12.42 9.50
C VAL A 12 -5.39 -13.22 10.16
N ASP A 13 -5.57 -13.09 11.47
CA ASP A 13 -6.67 -13.66 12.23
C ASP A 13 -8.03 -13.22 11.67
N ARG A 14 -8.20 -11.93 11.38
CA ARG A 14 -9.44 -11.40 10.79
C ARG A 14 -9.68 -11.88 9.37
N ALA A 15 -8.62 -12.07 8.57
CA ALA A 15 -8.75 -12.66 7.25
C ALA A 15 -9.24 -14.12 7.34
N ASN A 16 -8.72 -14.90 8.30
CA ASN A 16 -9.19 -16.26 8.57
C ASN A 16 -10.64 -16.28 9.06
N ASP A 17 -11.03 -15.37 9.96
CA ASP A 17 -12.42 -15.22 10.41
C ASP A 17 -13.35 -14.93 9.23
N MET A 18 -12.96 -14.02 8.33
CA MET A 18 -13.73 -13.70 7.12
C MET A 18 -13.95 -14.92 6.24
N ILE A 19 -12.92 -15.74 6.06
CA ILE A 19 -12.98 -16.97 5.27
C ILE A 19 -13.93 -17.99 5.93
N ALA A 20 -13.73 -18.27 7.22
CA ALA A 20 -14.51 -19.26 7.97
C ALA A 20 -16.00 -18.90 8.02
N LEU A 21 -16.30 -17.61 8.26
CA LEU A 21 -17.67 -17.11 8.36
C LEU A 21 -18.28 -16.75 6.99
N LYS A 22 -17.49 -16.81 5.91
CA LYS A 22 -17.89 -16.42 4.55
C LYS A 22 -18.46 -14.99 4.51
N SER A 23 -17.95 -14.09 5.35
CA SER A 23 -18.49 -12.72 5.51
C SER A 23 -18.04 -11.75 4.41
N GLY A 24 -17.00 -12.10 3.64
CA GLY A 24 -16.52 -11.32 2.50
C GLY A 24 -16.07 -12.22 1.34
N ARG A 25 -15.73 -11.59 0.21
CA ARG A 25 -15.18 -12.23 -0.98
C ARG A 25 -13.95 -11.51 -1.56
N ILE A 26 -13.60 -10.33 -1.03
CA ILE A 26 -12.46 -9.50 -1.42
C ILE A 26 -11.88 -8.84 -0.17
N ILE A 27 -10.58 -8.62 -0.10
CA ILE A 27 -9.94 -7.83 0.97
C ILE A 27 -9.20 -6.62 0.41
N ASN A 28 -9.43 -5.46 1.03
CA ASN A 28 -8.58 -4.27 0.90
C ASN A 28 -7.42 -4.38 1.91
N ILE A 29 -6.18 -4.52 1.43
CA ILE A 29 -4.99 -4.55 2.28
C ILE A 29 -4.40 -3.14 2.36
N LYS A 30 -4.28 -2.61 3.58
CA LYS A 30 -3.54 -1.38 3.90
C LYS A 30 -2.38 -1.72 4.84
N PRO A 31 -1.11 -1.59 4.43
CA PRO A 31 0.02 -2.02 5.24
C PRO A 31 0.06 -1.40 6.63
N GLY A 32 -0.19 -0.09 6.73
CA GLY A 32 -0.21 0.61 8.02
C GLY A 32 -1.31 0.11 8.96
N ARG A 33 -2.47 -0.32 8.43
CA ARG A 33 -3.59 -0.85 9.23
C ARG A 33 -3.26 -2.20 9.85
N VAL A 34 -2.54 -3.05 9.13
CA VAL A 34 -2.30 -4.45 9.52
C VAL A 34 -0.95 -4.69 10.19
N GLY A 35 -0.16 -3.63 10.43
CA GLY A 35 1.13 -3.73 11.11
C GLY A 35 2.34 -3.99 10.19
N GLY A 36 2.25 -3.64 8.91
CA GLY A 36 3.37 -3.63 7.98
C GLY A 36 3.42 -4.79 6.98
N PHE A 37 4.58 -4.98 6.33
CA PHE A 37 4.73 -5.90 5.20
C PHE A 37 4.55 -7.37 5.55
N ALA A 38 5.10 -7.82 6.68
CA ALA A 38 5.02 -9.23 7.06
C ALA A 38 3.55 -9.67 7.19
N ALA A 39 2.74 -8.88 7.90
CA ALA A 39 1.31 -9.12 8.04
C ALA A 39 0.56 -8.96 6.70
N SER A 40 0.91 -7.94 5.91
CA SER A 40 0.30 -7.73 4.58
C SER A 40 0.53 -8.92 3.64
N LYS A 41 1.75 -9.47 3.62
CA LYS A 41 2.12 -10.64 2.82
C LYS A 41 1.43 -11.91 3.34
N ALA A 42 1.34 -12.09 4.65
CA ALA A 42 0.62 -13.23 5.23
C ALA A 42 -0.89 -13.18 4.89
N ILE A 43 -1.54 -12.01 4.96
CA ILE A 43 -2.94 -11.84 4.52
C ILE A 43 -3.07 -12.16 3.03
N HIS A 44 -2.15 -11.63 2.19
CA HIS A 44 -2.12 -11.92 0.76
C HIS A 44 -2.05 -13.43 0.48
N GLU A 45 -1.16 -14.16 1.15
CA GLU A 45 -0.94 -15.61 0.99
C GLU A 45 -2.16 -16.42 1.42
N VAL A 46 -2.75 -16.10 2.59
CA VAL A 46 -3.99 -16.75 3.07
C VAL A 46 -5.14 -16.54 2.10
N CYS A 47 -5.31 -15.31 1.60
CA CYS A 47 -6.33 -15.01 0.58
C CYS A 47 -6.07 -15.75 -0.73
N ALA A 48 -4.81 -15.80 -1.19
CA ALA A 48 -4.43 -16.48 -2.42
C ALA A 48 -4.74 -17.99 -2.35
N ALA A 49 -4.39 -18.63 -1.23
CA ALA A 49 -4.67 -20.05 -0.98
C ALA A 49 -6.16 -20.38 -0.97
N ASN A 50 -7.02 -19.39 -0.67
CA ASN A 50 -8.48 -19.54 -0.61
C ASN A 50 -9.22 -18.95 -1.82
N GLY A 51 -8.49 -18.55 -2.87
CA GLY A 51 -9.09 -17.97 -4.08
C GLY A 51 -9.77 -16.61 -3.86
N ILE A 52 -9.42 -15.90 -2.79
CA ILE A 52 -9.92 -14.56 -2.48
C ILE A 52 -8.97 -13.52 -3.09
N PRO A 53 -9.42 -12.71 -4.06
CA PRO A 53 -8.60 -11.63 -4.59
C PRO A 53 -8.42 -10.53 -3.55
N VAL A 54 -7.26 -9.86 -3.60
CA VAL A 54 -6.98 -8.69 -2.78
C VAL A 54 -6.66 -7.48 -3.67
N TRP A 55 -6.73 -6.29 -3.10
CA TRP A 55 -6.23 -5.05 -3.70
C TRP A 55 -5.56 -4.18 -2.63
N CYS A 56 -4.67 -3.27 -3.07
CA CYS A 56 -3.90 -2.43 -2.17
C CYS A 56 -4.63 -1.11 -1.95
N GLY A 57 -5.04 -0.84 -0.72
CA GLY A 57 -5.62 0.43 -0.33
C GLY A 57 -4.57 1.50 -0.10
N GLY A 58 -4.96 2.75 -0.31
CA GLY A 58 -4.17 3.93 0.04
C GLY A 58 -4.67 4.57 1.35
N MET A 59 -3.81 5.37 1.94
CA MET A 59 -4.09 6.20 3.12
C MET A 59 -3.53 7.61 2.93
N LEU A 60 -3.61 8.13 1.69
CA LEU A 60 -3.07 9.44 1.31
C LEU A 60 -1.58 9.56 1.65
N GLU A 61 -0.80 8.53 1.32
CA GLU A 61 0.62 8.51 1.70
C GLU A 61 1.44 9.57 0.95
N SER A 62 2.51 10.02 1.60
CA SER A 62 3.65 10.60 0.88
C SER A 62 4.29 9.58 -0.05
N GLY A 63 5.22 10.02 -0.88
CA GLY A 63 5.94 9.15 -1.80
C GLY A 63 6.72 8.01 -1.12
N ILE A 64 7.07 8.14 0.16
CA ILE A 64 7.67 7.07 0.97
C ILE A 64 6.68 5.93 1.18
N GLY A 65 5.48 6.22 1.70
CA GLY A 65 4.45 5.20 1.90
C GLY A 65 3.95 4.63 0.57
N ARG A 66 3.85 5.48 -0.46
CA ARG A 66 3.47 5.03 -1.81
C ARG A 66 4.47 4.05 -2.41
N ALA A 67 5.77 4.23 -2.19
CA ALA A 67 6.78 3.27 -2.64
C ALA A 67 6.51 1.86 -2.11
N HIS A 68 6.15 1.78 -0.84
CA HIS A 68 5.83 0.53 -0.18
C HIS A 68 4.52 -0.08 -0.73
N ASN A 69 3.50 0.73 -0.97
CA ASN A 69 2.24 0.27 -1.59
C ASN A 69 2.45 -0.25 -3.02
N VAL A 70 3.26 0.44 -3.85
CA VAL A 70 3.60 0.00 -5.21
C VAL A 70 4.28 -1.36 -5.19
N ALA A 71 5.26 -1.55 -4.31
CA ALA A 71 5.95 -2.83 -4.16
C ALA A 71 5.03 -3.94 -3.65
N LEU A 72 4.13 -3.66 -2.70
CA LEU A 72 3.18 -4.66 -2.21
C LEU A 72 2.17 -5.04 -3.29
N ALA A 73 1.60 -4.05 -4.00
CA ALA A 73 0.59 -4.23 -5.03
C ALA A 73 1.10 -5.02 -6.24
N SER A 74 2.41 -5.20 -6.40
CA SER A 74 2.98 -6.01 -7.47
C SER A 74 2.94 -7.52 -7.19
N LEU A 75 2.48 -7.97 -6.02
CA LEU A 75 2.35 -9.40 -5.72
C LEU A 75 1.18 -10.05 -6.49
N PRO A 76 1.26 -11.34 -6.87
CA PRO A 76 0.35 -11.94 -7.87
C PRO A 76 -1.15 -11.94 -7.54
N ASN A 77 -1.52 -12.00 -6.26
CA ASN A 77 -2.93 -12.00 -5.84
C ASN A 77 -3.56 -10.61 -5.70
N PHE A 78 -2.81 -9.53 -5.97
CA PHE A 78 -3.38 -8.20 -6.18
C PHE A 78 -4.04 -8.14 -7.57
N LYS A 79 -5.26 -8.69 -7.65
CA LYS A 79 -5.96 -8.95 -8.93
C LYS A 79 -6.94 -7.85 -9.34
N LEU A 80 -7.15 -6.85 -8.47
CA LEU A 80 -7.98 -5.70 -8.76
C LEU A 80 -7.10 -4.44 -8.65
N PRO A 81 -7.35 -3.41 -9.48
CA PRO A 81 -6.67 -2.12 -9.36
C PRO A 81 -6.79 -1.57 -7.94
N GLY A 82 -5.66 -1.15 -7.37
CA GLY A 82 -5.60 -0.58 -6.03
C GLY A 82 -5.67 0.95 -6.03
N ASP A 83 -5.73 1.52 -4.83
CA ASP A 83 -5.76 2.96 -4.59
C ASP A 83 -4.34 3.56 -4.57
N VAL A 84 -3.55 3.25 -5.61
CA VAL A 84 -2.20 3.77 -5.81
C VAL A 84 -2.23 4.76 -6.98
N SER A 85 -2.13 6.05 -6.66
CA SER A 85 -2.25 7.15 -7.62
C SER A 85 -0.93 7.93 -7.77
N PRO A 86 -0.81 8.81 -8.79
CA PRO A 86 0.27 9.80 -8.83
C PRO A 86 0.35 10.65 -7.57
N SER A 87 1.55 11.14 -7.24
CA SER A 87 1.79 12.12 -6.17
C SER A 87 0.92 13.36 -6.32
N LYS A 88 0.88 13.93 -7.54
CA LYS A 88 0.10 15.13 -7.90
C LYS A 88 -1.41 15.04 -7.66
N ARG A 89 -1.95 13.85 -7.38
CA ARG A 89 -3.37 13.69 -6.98
C ARG A 89 -3.63 14.30 -5.61
N TYR A 90 -2.66 14.23 -4.70
CA TYR A 90 -2.82 14.62 -3.29
C TYR A 90 -1.91 15.78 -2.89
N TRP A 91 -0.74 15.90 -3.52
CA TRP A 91 0.28 16.85 -3.12
C TRP A 91 0.61 17.79 -4.26
N GLU A 92 0.74 19.09 -3.98
CA GLU A 92 1.33 20.03 -4.93
C GLU A 92 2.82 19.72 -5.16
N GLN A 93 3.50 19.28 -4.10
CA GLN A 93 4.89 18.81 -4.13
C GLN A 93 5.06 17.71 -3.07
N ASP A 94 5.53 16.53 -3.48
CA ASP A 94 5.82 15.40 -2.60
C ASP A 94 7.18 15.54 -1.89
N ILE A 95 7.47 14.65 -0.95
CA ILE A 95 8.74 14.59 -0.20
C ILE A 95 9.74 13.59 -0.79
N VAL A 96 9.57 13.17 -2.03
CA VAL A 96 10.47 12.22 -2.71
C VAL A 96 10.87 12.70 -4.10
N THR A 97 11.96 12.13 -4.64
CA THR A 97 12.41 12.37 -6.01
C THR A 97 12.90 11.07 -6.65
N PRO A 98 12.43 10.70 -7.86
CA PRO A 98 11.32 11.34 -8.58
C PRO A 98 9.98 11.17 -7.84
N GLU A 99 9.01 12.04 -8.12
CA GLU A 99 7.63 11.86 -7.68
C GLU A 99 6.98 10.68 -8.39
N TRP A 100 5.90 10.14 -7.81
CA TRP A 100 5.18 9.02 -8.40
C TRP A 100 4.25 9.50 -9.50
N GLU A 101 4.40 8.88 -10.67
CA GLU A 101 3.59 9.18 -11.85
C GLU A 101 2.80 7.93 -12.30
N MET A 102 1.80 8.18 -13.13
CA MET A 102 0.97 7.17 -13.76
C MET A 102 0.98 7.43 -15.27
N ASN A 103 1.21 6.38 -16.05
CA ASN A 103 1.19 6.50 -17.51
C ASN A 103 -0.26 6.61 -18.05
N GLU A 104 -0.38 6.82 -19.35
CA GLU A 104 -1.68 6.94 -20.05
C GLU A 104 -2.60 5.73 -19.90
N ASN A 105 -2.05 4.55 -19.57
CA ASN A 105 -2.80 3.32 -19.34
C ASN A 105 -3.24 3.13 -17.88
N GLY A 106 -3.04 4.15 -17.03
CA GLY A 106 -3.39 4.07 -15.61
C GLY A 106 -2.42 3.26 -14.76
N MET A 107 -1.19 3.01 -15.25
CA MET A 107 -0.21 2.16 -14.57
C MET A 107 0.86 2.98 -13.86
N VAL A 108 1.24 2.54 -12.65
CA VAL A 108 2.41 3.03 -11.91
C VAL A 108 3.55 2.02 -12.07
N ARG A 109 4.75 2.50 -12.39
CA ARG A 109 5.93 1.63 -12.58
C ARG A 109 6.44 1.12 -11.24
N VAL A 110 6.72 -0.18 -11.16
CA VAL A 110 7.49 -0.77 -10.05
C VAL A 110 8.99 -0.58 -10.34
N PRO A 111 9.78 0.08 -9.46
CA PRO A 111 11.19 0.37 -9.71
C PRO A 111 12.09 -0.85 -9.36
N LEU A 112 12.23 -1.78 -10.30
CA LEU A 112 13.01 -3.02 -10.12
C LEU A 112 14.53 -2.85 -10.33
N ASP A 113 14.95 -1.67 -10.81
CA ASP A 113 16.32 -1.32 -11.19
C ASP A 113 17.16 -0.71 -10.05
N LYS A 114 16.57 -0.54 -8.85
CA LYS A 114 17.22 0.10 -7.70
C LYS A 114 16.91 -0.64 -6.40
N PRO A 115 17.83 -0.63 -5.41
CA PRO A 115 17.53 -1.15 -4.08
C PRO A 115 16.57 -0.23 -3.32
N GLY A 116 15.86 -0.81 -2.34
CA GLY A 116 14.98 -0.05 -1.44
C GLY A 116 13.70 0.46 -2.12
N MET A 117 13.33 1.70 -1.82
CA MET A 117 12.06 2.31 -2.26
C MET A 117 12.03 2.70 -3.75
N GLY A 118 13.18 2.72 -4.43
CA GLY A 118 13.32 3.19 -5.81
C GLY A 118 13.18 4.71 -6.00
N VAL A 119 12.93 5.45 -4.92
CA VAL A 119 12.90 6.92 -4.84
C VAL A 119 13.83 7.41 -3.72
N ALA A 120 14.35 8.63 -3.85
CA ALA A 120 15.12 9.29 -2.80
C ALA A 120 14.20 10.21 -1.97
N VAL A 121 14.47 10.35 -0.68
CA VAL A 121 13.75 11.31 0.18
C VAL A 121 14.32 12.71 -0.05
N ASN A 122 13.44 13.69 -0.31
CA ASN A 122 13.81 15.10 -0.35
C ASN A 122 13.81 15.64 1.09
N MET A 123 14.98 15.55 1.74
CA MET A 123 15.12 15.95 3.14
C MET A 123 14.85 17.44 3.36
N ASP A 124 15.26 18.32 2.43
CA ASP A 124 14.95 19.76 2.52
C ASP A 124 13.44 19.99 2.57
N ARG A 125 12.66 19.27 1.75
CA ARG A 125 11.19 19.36 1.78
C ARG A 125 10.62 18.79 3.08
N VAL A 126 11.14 17.67 3.57
CA VAL A 126 10.73 17.09 4.86
C VAL A 126 10.97 18.10 5.98
N GLU A 127 12.16 18.70 6.04
CA GLU A 127 12.53 19.68 7.06
C GLU A 127 11.63 20.93 7.01
N ASN A 128 11.38 21.47 5.81
CA ASN A 128 10.50 22.62 5.62
C ASN A 128 9.03 22.37 6.05
N LEU A 129 8.56 21.12 5.97
CA LEU A 129 7.20 20.74 6.37
C LEU A 129 7.11 20.27 7.84
N THR A 130 8.24 20.07 8.51
CA THR A 130 8.28 19.48 9.85
C THR A 130 7.83 20.48 10.90
N VAL A 131 6.75 20.15 11.62
CA VAL A 131 6.25 20.97 12.74
C VAL A 131 6.82 20.55 14.10
N ARG A 132 7.37 19.35 14.21
CA ARG A 132 7.97 18.80 15.44
C ARG A 132 8.98 17.70 15.09
N ARG A 133 10.13 17.70 15.77
CA ARG A 133 11.17 16.65 15.68
C ARG A 133 11.57 16.21 17.10
N GLN A 134 11.83 14.92 17.26
CA GLN A 134 12.42 14.35 18.47
C GLN A 134 13.42 13.28 18.05
N GLU A 135 14.60 13.31 18.64
CA GLU A 135 15.63 12.28 18.49
C GLU A 135 15.71 11.50 19.79
N LEU A 136 15.89 10.19 19.68
CA LEU A 136 15.98 9.27 20.81
C LEU A 136 17.39 8.67 20.79
N ASP A 137 18.03 8.64 21.96
CA ASP A 137 19.35 8.06 22.18
C ASP A 137 19.31 6.52 22.23
#